data_AF-A0A7Y7IZW2-F1
#
_entry.id   AF-A0A7Y7IZW2-F1
#
_cell.length_a   1.000
_cell.length_b   1.000
_cell.length_c   1.000
_cell.angle_alpha   90.00
_cell.angle_beta   90.00
_cell.angle_gamma   90.00
#
_symmetry.space_group_name_H-M   'P 1'
#
loop_
_entity.id
_entity.type
_entity.pdbx_description
1 polymer ?
#
loop_
_entity_poly.entity_id
_entity_poly.type
_entity_poly.pdbx_seq_one_letter_code
_entity_poly.pdbx_strand_id
1 'polypeptide(L)' 'MPVGDPWDALRRLTPARIGQARSGDTVAVGEVLAFQLAHARARAAVWAPLREDKL' A
#
# COMPACT_ATOMS: atom_id res chain seq x y z
N MET A 1 -10.85 -3.25 9.29
CA MET A 1 -11.01 -1.80 9.43
C MET A 1 -12.10 -1.53 10.44
N PRO A 2 -12.03 -0.44 11.22
CA PRO A 2 -13.12 -0.07 12.12
C PRO A 2 -14.40 0.17 11.31
N VAL A 3 -15.54 -0.27 11.84
CA VAL A 3 -16.85 -0.03 11.22
C VAL A 3 -17.08 1.48 11.16
N GLY A 4 -17.31 2.02 9.96
CA GLY A 4 -17.55 3.45 9.74
C GLY A 4 -16.31 4.30 9.40
N ASP A 5 -15.25 3.71 8.84
CA ASP A 5 -14.10 4.47 8.36
C ASP A 5 -14.51 5.43 7.21
N PRO A 6 -14.47 6.77 7.41
CA PRO A 6 -14.91 7.74 6.41
C PRO A 6 -14.05 7.71 5.13
N TRP A 7 -12.85 7.14 5.19
CA TRP A 7 -11.93 7.05 4.06
C TRP A 7 -12.23 5.89 3.12
N ASP A 8 -13.04 4.91 3.51
CA ASP A 8 -13.29 3.69 2.73
C ASP A 8 -13.82 3.97 1.33
N ALA A 9 -14.76 4.90 1.20
CA ALA A 9 -15.30 5.29 -0.10
C ALA A 9 -14.25 5.96 -0.99
N LEU A 10 -13.39 6.79 -0.40
CA LEU A 10 -12.39 7.58 -1.11
C LEU A 10 -11.21 6.73 -1.57
N ARG A 11 -10.79 5.73 -0.77
CA ARG A 11 -9.69 4.82 -1.13
C ARG A 11 -9.96 4.01 -2.40
N ARG A 12 -11.24 3.81 -2.78
CA ARG A 12 -11.60 3.14 -4.04
C ARG A 12 -11.35 3.99 -5.28
N LEU A 13 -11.25 5.32 -5.11
CA LEU A 13 -11.13 6.27 -6.21
C LEU A 13 -9.66 6.58 -6.56
N THR A 14 -8.70 6.12 -5.75
CA THR A 14 -7.28 6.42 -5.96
C THR A 14 -6.38 5.30 -5.42
N PRO A 15 -5.25 5.00 -6.09
CA PRO A 15 -4.24 4.12 -5.54
C PRO A 15 -3.42 4.75 -4.40
N ALA A 16 -3.58 6.07 -4.14
CA ALA A 16 -2.87 6.75 -3.07
C ALA A 16 -3.25 6.21 -1.68
N ARG A 17 -2.27 6.16 -0.77
CA ARG A 17 -2.44 5.69 0.61
C ARG A 17 -3.02 6.79 1.52
N ILE A 18 -4.30 7.10 1.34
CA ILE A 18 -5.02 8.10 2.16
C ILE A 18 -5.69 7.47 3.39
N GLY A 19 -5.87 8.27 4.44
CA GLY A 19 -6.56 7.82 5.66
C GLY A 19 -5.84 6.71 6.42
N GLN A 20 -4.51 6.69 6.41
CA GLN A 20 -3.73 5.65 7.11
C GLN A 20 -3.95 5.70 8.62
N ALA A 21 -3.98 4.53 9.25
CA ALA A 21 -4.03 4.45 10.71
C ALA A 21 -2.81 5.15 11.35
N ARG A 22 -3.03 5.75 12.51
CA ARG A 22 -2.01 6.51 13.27
C ARG A 22 -1.82 5.94 14.67
N SER A 23 -0.62 6.12 15.22
CA SER A 23 -0.28 5.86 16.62
C SER A 23 0.35 7.13 17.19
N GLY A 24 -0.45 7.90 17.94
CA GLY A 24 -0.11 9.28 18.28
C GLY A 24 0.13 10.12 17.01
N ASP A 25 1.22 10.90 17.01
CA ASP A 25 1.59 11.74 15.86
C ASP A 25 2.25 10.96 14.72
N THR A 26 2.36 9.64 14.81
CA THR A 26 3.07 8.80 13.83
C THR A 26 2.12 7.87 13.07
N VAL A 27 2.61 7.31 11.96
CA VAL A 27 1.89 6.27 11.20
C VAL A 27 1.90 4.97 11.98
N ALA A 28 0.76 4.28 12.06
CA ALA A 28 0.65 3.02 12.77
C ALA A 28 1.59 1.96 12.16
N VAL A 29 2.14 1.08 12.99
CA VAL A 29 3.14 0.09 12.54
C VAL A 29 2.65 -0.80 11.40
N GLY A 30 1.36 -1.17 11.37
CA GLY A 30 0.79 -1.97 10.29
C GLY A 30 0.86 -1.30 8.92
N GLU A 31 0.66 0.01 8.87
CA GLU A 31 0.77 0.81 7.63
C GLU A 31 2.22 0.89 7.15
N VAL A 32 3.16 1.03 8.08
CA VAL A 32 4.60 1.01 7.77
C VAL A 32 5.02 -0.36 7.25
N LEU A 33 4.59 -1.46 7.86
CA LEU A 33 4.89 -2.82 7.40
C LEU A 33 4.30 -3.09 6.00
N ALA A 34 3.07 -2.64 5.74
CA ALA A 34 2.45 -2.75 4.42
C ALA A 34 3.21 -1.94 3.35
N PHE A 35 3.75 -0.78 3.72
CA PHE A 35 4.62 0.00 2.85
C PHE A 35 5.95 -0.72 2.59
N GLN A 36 6.62 -1.23 3.62
CA GLN A 36 7.90 -1.95 3.49
C GLN A 36 7.76 -3.20 2.61
N LEU A 37 6.69 -3.97 2.77
CA LEU A 37 6.39 -5.12 1.93
C LEU A 37 6.19 -4.71 0.45
N ALA A 38 5.42 -3.64 0.20
CA ALA A 38 5.23 -3.13 -1.15
C ALA A 38 6.56 -2.66 -1.77
N HIS A 39 7.41 -2.01 -0.98
CA HIS A 39 8.73 -1.58 -1.43
C HIS A 39 9.65 -2.77 -1.76
N ALA A 40 9.70 -3.80 -0.91
CA ALA A 40 10.46 -5.01 -1.17
C ALA A 40 10.00 -5.71 -2.46
N ARG A 41 8.68 -5.80 -2.68
CA ARG A 41 8.11 -6.33 -3.92
C ARG A 41 8.49 -5.49 -5.14
N ALA A 42 8.42 -4.17 -5.04
CA ALA A 42 8.81 -3.27 -6.11
C ALA A 42 10.30 -3.43 -6.47
N ARG A 43 11.18 -3.55 -5.48
CA ARG A 43 12.61 -3.84 -5.71
C ARG A 43 12.83 -5.19 -6.38
N ALA A 44 12.09 -6.22 -5.96
CA ALA A 44 12.16 -7.53 -6.60
C ALA A 44 11.70 -7.49 -8.07
N ALA A 45 10.67 -6.71 -8.38
CA ALA A 45 10.15 -6.56 -9.74
C ALA A 45 11.17 -5.96 -10.72
N VAL A 46 12.08 -5.10 -10.25
CA VAL A 46 13.17 -4.54 -11.09
C VAL A 46 14.08 -5.63 -11.64
N TRP A 47 14.30 -6.69 -10.86
CA TRP A 47 15.17 -7.81 -11.26
C TRP A 47 14.41 -8.96 -11.93
N ALA A 48 13.08 -8.86 -12.06
CA ALA A 48 12.28 -9.91 -12.68
C ALA A 48 12.52 -9.94 -14.20
N PRO A 49 12.66 -11.13 -14.81
CA PRO A 49 12.80 -11.25 -16.26
C PRO A 49 11.53 -10.77 -16.97
N LEU A 50 11.70 -10.11 -18.12
CA LEU A 50 10.60 -9.73 -18.99
C LEU A 50 9.93 -10.98 -19.56
N ARG A 51 8.59 -11.01 -19.54
CA ARG A 51 7.77 -12.09 -20.12
C ARG A 51 7.49 -11.80 -21.59
N GLU A 52 8.38 -12.25 -22.47
CA GLU A 52 8.28 -12.03 -23.92
C GLU A 52 7.02 -12.67 -24.53
N ASP A 53 6.48 -13.74 -23.92
CA ASP A 53 5.24 -14.41 -24.30
C ASP A 53 3.97 -13.53 -24.15
N LYS A 54 4.11 -12.39 -23.47
CA LYS A 54 3.01 -11.48 -23.11
C LYS A 54 3.07 -10.15 -23.88
N LEU A 55 3.97 -10.04 -24.87
CA LEU A 55 4.07 -8.89 -25.77
C LEU A 55 3.16 -9.08 -26.99
#